data_AF-A0A524FMD7-F1
#
_entry.id   AF-A0A524FMD7-F1
#
_cell.length_a   1.000
_cell.length_b   1.000
_cell.length_c   1.000
_cell.angle_alpha   90.00
_cell.angle_beta   90.00
_cell.angle_gamma   90.00
#
_symmetry.space_group_name_H-M   'P 1'
#
loop_
_entity.id
_entity.type
_entity.pdbx_description
1 polymer ?
#
loop_
_entity_poly.entity_id
_entity_poly.type
_entity_poly.pdbx_seq_one_letter_code
_entity_poly.pdbx_strand_id
1 'polypeptide(L)'
;MSVLSELKTWSWIVKIWIPLYSLLLIIGVVIGTYFEPEFYWSVVVFGVPLVVIPRTYKNLVGGGCSLRFQMCALVKGMLAGFVFLFLSLLTDSLIWQTLSLVVGWSPLSLGISQDTYFIWFFSGVIGGFAARVIEVKGRTNPVKITIAGFE
;
A
#
# COMPACT_ATOMS: atom_id res chain seq x y z
N MET A 1 -0.03 -25.28 -4.58
CA MET A 1 -0.87 -24.33 -3.82
C MET A 1 -2.10 -24.05 -4.66
N SER A 2 -3.30 -24.11 -4.07
CA SER A 2 -4.55 -23.80 -4.76
C SER A 2 -4.71 -22.29 -4.90
N VAL A 3 -5.39 -21.82 -5.95
CA VAL A 3 -5.67 -20.38 -6.19
C VAL A 3 -6.31 -19.70 -4.97
N LEU A 4 -7.14 -20.43 -4.23
CA LEU A 4 -7.75 -19.98 -2.97
C LEU A 4 -6.74 -19.64 -1.88
N SER A 5 -5.66 -20.41 -1.77
CA SER A 5 -4.61 -20.14 -0.78
C SER A 5 -3.81 -18.88 -1.12
N GLU A 6 -3.62 -18.58 -2.42
CA GLU A 6 -2.98 -17.35 -2.86
C GLU A 6 -3.87 -16.14 -2.64
N LEU A 7 -5.15 -16.18 -3.01
CA LEU A 7 -6.09 -15.07 -2.73
C LEU A 7 -6.16 -14.72 -1.23
N LYS A 8 -6.12 -15.72 -0.35
CA LYS A 8 -6.09 -15.50 1.10
C LYS A 8 -4.86 -14.71 1.55
N THR A 9 -3.71 -14.92 0.92
CA THR A 9 -2.47 -14.16 1.19
C THR A 9 -2.51 -12.71 0.70
N TRP A 10 -3.42 -12.34 -0.20
CA TRP A 10 -3.60 -10.96 -0.67
C TRP A 10 -4.74 -10.20 0.04
N SER A 11 -5.57 -10.91 0.81
CA SER A 11 -6.71 -10.31 1.53
C SER A 11 -6.34 -9.20 2.52
N TRP A 12 -5.09 -9.13 2.96
CA TRP A 12 -4.62 -8.06 3.86
C TRP A 12 -4.67 -6.68 3.21
N ILE A 13 -4.51 -6.59 1.88
CA ILE A 13 -4.53 -5.31 1.16
C ILE A 13 -5.88 -4.63 1.37
N VAL A 14 -6.97 -5.34 1.07
CA VAL A 14 -8.33 -4.83 1.22
C VAL A 14 -8.64 -4.52 2.69
N LYS A 15 -8.23 -5.39 3.62
CA LYS A 15 -8.44 -5.19 5.06
C LYS A 15 -7.77 -3.94 5.61
N ILE A 16 -6.64 -3.54 5.06
CA ILE A 16 -5.92 -2.31 5.47
C ILE A 16 -6.44 -1.11 4.70
N TRP A 17 -6.69 -1.28 3.40
CA TRP A 17 -7.11 -0.20 2.52
C TRP A 17 -8.46 0.38 2.93
N ILE A 18 -9.49 -0.45 3.19
CA ILE A 18 -10.83 0.03 3.57
C ILE A 18 -10.79 0.99 4.77
N PRO A 19 -10.28 0.60 5.96
CA PRO A 19 -10.29 1.49 7.11
C PRO A 19 -9.37 2.70 6.92
N LEU A 20 -8.22 2.52 6.25
CA LEU A 20 -7.30 3.62 5.99
C LEU A 20 -7.93 4.66 5.07
N TYR A 21 -8.48 4.23 3.93
CA TYR A 21 -9.13 5.11 2.97
C TYR A 21 -10.30 5.86 3.59
N SER A 22 -11.20 5.17 4.32
CA SER A 22 -12.32 5.82 4.99
C SER A 22 -11.88 6.89 6.00
N LEU A 23 -10.83 6.60 6.77
CA LEU A 23 -10.30 7.54 7.76
C LEU A 23 -9.63 8.75 7.10
N LEU A 24 -8.83 8.53 6.06
CA LEU A 24 -8.21 9.61 5.29
C LEU A 24 -9.24 10.48 4.58
N LEU A 25 -10.32 9.87 4.06
CA LEU A 25 -11.41 10.61 3.41
C LEU A 25 -12.11 11.55 4.40
N ILE A 26 -12.48 11.06 5.59
CA ILE A 26 -13.15 11.88 6.61
C ILE A 26 -12.25 13.04 7.05
N ILE A 27 -10.99 12.75 7.39
CA ILE A 27 -10.04 13.78 7.83
C ILE A 27 -9.75 14.77 6.69
N GLY A 28 -9.57 14.27 5.47
CA GLY A 28 -9.34 15.08 4.28
C GLY A 28 -10.50 16.03 4.01
N VAL A 29 -11.75 15.56 4.08
CA VAL A 29 -12.94 16.41 3.89
C VAL A 29 -12.98 17.50 4.95
N VAL A 30 -12.79 17.15 6.23
CA VAL A 30 -12.79 18.13 7.33
C VAL A 30 -11.72 19.20 7.09
N ILE A 31 -10.47 18.80 6.82
CA ILE A 31 -9.38 19.75 6.57
C ILE A 31 -9.66 20.61 5.34
N GLY A 32 -10.15 20.01 4.25
CA GLY A 32 -10.50 20.73 3.02
C GLY A 32 -11.63 21.75 3.21
N THR A 33 -12.58 21.48 4.11
CA THR A 33 -13.67 22.41 4.43
C THR A 33 -13.28 23.54 5.38
N TYR A 34 -12.36 23.30 6.31
CA TYR A 34 -11.97 24.30 7.32
C TYR A 34 -10.83 25.21 6.87
N PHE A 35 -9.90 24.69 6.06
CA PHE A 35 -8.77 25.44 5.54
C PHE A 35 -9.05 25.83 4.09
N GLU A 36 -8.66 24.98 3.14
CA GLU A 36 -8.93 25.14 1.71
C GLU A 36 -8.96 23.76 1.04
N PRO A 37 -9.69 23.59 -0.08
CA PRO A 37 -9.80 22.29 -0.79
C PRO A 37 -8.45 21.67 -1.18
N GLU A 38 -7.41 22.49 -1.40
CA GLU A 38 -6.06 22.04 -1.73
C GLU A 38 -5.43 21.19 -0.61
N PHE A 39 -5.76 21.47 0.65
CA PHE A 39 -5.23 20.72 1.79
C PHE A 39 -5.84 19.32 1.94
N TYR A 40 -6.90 18.98 1.20
CA TYR A 40 -7.47 17.62 1.18
C TYR A 40 -6.39 16.56 0.91
N TRP A 41 -5.53 16.82 -0.08
CA TRP A 41 -4.51 15.87 -0.52
C TRP A 41 -3.36 15.72 0.47
N SER A 42 -3.12 16.70 1.35
CA SER A 42 -2.08 16.63 2.38
C SER A 42 -2.24 15.40 3.29
N VAL A 43 -3.49 15.05 3.59
CA VAL A 43 -3.81 13.90 4.43
C VAL A 43 -3.38 12.59 3.75
N VAL A 44 -3.54 12.51 2.44
CA VAL A 44 -3.09 11.35 1.64
C VAL A 44 -1.57 11.32 1.55
N VAL A 45 -0.93 12.47 1.32
CA VAL A 45 0.52 12.62 1.21
C VAL A 45 1.24 12.12 2.46
N PHE A 46 0.71 12.40 3.66
CA PHE A 46 1.33 11.97 4.90
C PHE A 46 0.77 10.64 5.43
N GLY A 47 -0.55 10.47 5.39
CA GLY A 47 -1.22 9.32 6.00
C GLY A 47 -0.96 8.00 5.26
N VAL A 48 -0.86 8.03 3.93
CA VAL A 48 -0.63 6.83 3.14
C VAL A 48 0.78 6.26 3.37
N PRO A 49 1.88 7.02 3.21
CA PRO A 49 3.22 6.49 3.47
C PRO A 49 3.38 5.97 4.90
N LEU A 50 2.83 6.69 5.88
CA LEU A 50 2.97 6.36 7.30
C LEU A 50 2.35 5.01 7.67
N VAL A 51 1.28 4.59 6.97
CA VAL A 51 0.61 3.31 7.24
C VAL A 51 0.97 2.23 6.23
N VAL A 52 0.97 2.55 4.92
CA VAL A 52 1.14 1.56 3.86
C VAL A 52 2.57 1.03 3.80
N ILE A 53 3.60 1.88 3.98
CA ILE A 53 5.00 1.42 3.96
C ILE A 53 5.27 0.38 5.05
N PRO A 54 5.04 0.64 6.35
CA PRO A 54 5.35 -0.32 7.41
C PRO A 54 4.48 -1.58 7.33
N ARG A 55 3.23 -1.46 6.87
CA ARG A 55 2.35 -2.63 6.69
C ARG A 55 2.79 -3.51 5.54
N THR A 56 3.09 -2.91 4.39
CA THR A 56 3.61 -3.62 3.22
C THR A 56 4.93 -4.31 3.55
N TYR A 57 5.82 -3.61 4.24
CA TYR A 57 7.05 -4.20 4.77
C TYR A 57 6.77 -5.41 5.68
N LYS A 58 5.98 -5.26 6.74
CA LYS A 58 5.70 -6.36 7.70
C LYS A 58 5.07 -7.60 7.04
N ASN A 59 4.21 -7.40 6.05
CA ASN A 59 3.53 -8.51 5.36
C ASN A 59 4.40 -9.20 4.30
N LEU A 60 5.47 -8.53 3.82
CA LEU A 60 6.36 -9.08 2.79
C LEU A 60 7.68 -9.62 3.35
N VAL A 61 8.13 -9.14 4.51
CA VAL A 61 9.33 -9.65 5.20
C VAL A 61 9.13 -11.10 5.60
N GLY A 62 10.11 -11.95 5.27
CA GLY A 62 10.09 -13.39 5.60
C GLY A 62 9.23 -14.23 4.67
N GLY A 63 8.54 -13.63 3.69
CA GLY A 63 7.70 -14.33 2.72
C GLY A 63 8.48 -15.05 1.60
N GLY A 64 9.79 -14.80 1.48
CA GLY A 64 10.68 -15.39 0.49
C GLY A 64 10.33 -15.03 -0.96
N CYS A 65 11.29 -15.23 -1.88
CA CYS A 65 10.97 -15.26 -3.30
C CYS A 65 10.27 -16.58 -3.60
N SER A 66 9.10 -16.52 -4.23
CA SER A 66 8.48 -17.74 -4.75
C SER A 66 9.34 -18.25 -5.89
N LEU A 67 10.05 -19.37 -5.69
CA LEU A 67 10.87 -20.01 -6.73
C LEU A 67 10.03 -20.39 -7.96
N ARG A 68 8.71 -20.62 -7.77
CA ARG A 68 7.77 -20.99 -8.84
C ARG A 68 7.39 -19.82 -9.76
N PHE A 69 7.34 -18.60 -9.24
CA PHE A 69 6.94 -17.42 -10.02
C PHE A 69 8.08 -16.41 -10.22
N GLN A 70 9.28 -16.71 -9.71
CA GLN A 70 10.43 -15.78 -9.64
C GLN A 70 10.08 -14.40 -9.04
N MET A 71 8.98 -14.30 -8.28
CA MET A 71 8.54 -13.05 -7.68
C MET A 71 9.15 -12.89 -6.29
N CYS A 72 10.03 -11.90 -6.16
CA CYS A 72 10.60 -11.47 -4.90
C CYS A 72 9.74 -10.40 -4.21
N ALA A 73 10.07 -10.09 -2.96
CA ALA A 73 9.37 -9.08 -2.15
C ALA A 73 9.16 -7.74 -2.87
N LEU A 74 10.11 -7.31 -3.71
CA LEU A 74 9.98 -6.10 -4.53
C LEU A 74 8.80 -6.17 -5.51
N VAL A 75 8.67 -7.26 -6.26
CA VAL A 75 7.58 -7.45 -7.24
C VAL A 75 6.24 -7.53 -6.55
N LYS A 76 6.17 -8.22 -5.41
CA LYS A 76 4.96 -8.27 -4.57
C LYS A 76 4.58 -6.88 -4.05
N GLY A 77 5.56 -6.06 -3.66
CA GLY A 77 5.34 -4.67 -3.25
C GLY A 77 4.82 -3.78 -4.38
N MET A 78 5.38 -3.90 -5.59
CA MET A 78 4.88 -3.19 -6.78
C MET A 78 3.43 -3.57 -7.10
N LEU A 79 3.12 -4.88 -7.09
CA LEU A 79 1.76 -5.37 -7.31
C LEU A 79 0.79 -4.87 -6.23
N ALA A 80 1.20 -4.89 -4.95
CA ALA A 80 0.39 -4.34 -3.86
C ALA A 80 0.14 -2.83 -4.04
N GLY A 81 1.18 -2.08 -4.40
CA GLY A 81 1.08 -0.65 -4.74
C GLY A 81 0.12 -0.39 -5.89
N PHE A 82 0.16 -1.19 -6.96
CA PHE A 82 -0.78 -1.09 -8.08
C PHE A 82 -2.22 -1.33 -7.64
N VAL A 83 -2.46 -2.35 -6.80
CA VAL A 83 -3.80 -2.62 -6.28
C VAL A 83 -4.30 -1.46 -5.44
N PHE A 84 -3.47 -0.89 -4.56
CA PHE A 84 -3.86 0.29 -3.78
C PHE A 84 -4.18 1.51 -4.67
N LEU A 85 -3.36 1.76 -5.69
CA LEU A 85 -3.58 2.85 -6.65
C LEU A 85 -4.93 2.67 -7.36
N PHE A 86 -5.19 1.49 -7.93
CA PHE A 86 -6.44 1.24 -8.66
C PHE A 86 -7.67 1.30 -7.76
N LEU A 87 -7.59 0.75 -6.54
CA LEU A 87 -8.69 0.83 -5.59
C LEU A 87 -9.01 2.29 -5.23
N SER A 88 -7.98 3.11 -4.95
CA SER A 88 -8.18 4.52 -4.63
C SER A 88 -8.71 5.32 -5.81
N LEU A 89 -8.18 5.12 -7.01
CA LEU A 89 -8.63 5.82 -8.23
C LEU A 89 -10.10 5.51 -8.56
N LEU A 90 -10.47 4.22 -8.54
CA LEU A 90 -11.85 3.81 -8.81
C LEU A 90 -12.80 4.34 -7.73
N THR A 91 -12.40 4.25 -6.47
CA THR A 91 -13.25 4.66 -5.34
C THR A 91 -13.44 6.16 -5.32
N ASP A 92 -12.41 6.96 -5.54
CA ASP A 92 -12.53 8.41 -5.63
C ASP A 92 -13.48 8.82 -6.75
N SER A 93 -13.39 8.17 -7.92
CA SER A 93 -14.28 8.47 -9.05
C SER A 93 -15.75 8.21 -8.74
N LEU A 94 -16.05 7.21 -7.92
CA LEU A 94 -17.42 6.86 -7.52
C LEU A 94 -17.91 7.74 -6.36
N ILE A 95 -17.08 7.93 -5.34
CA ILE A 95 -17.48 8.67 -4.14
C ILE A 95 -17.65 10.15 -4.46
N TRP A 96 -16.69 10.78 -5.15
CA TRP A 96 -16.76 12.22 -5.39
C TRP A 96 -17.85 12.65 -6.37
N GLN A 97 -18.42 11.73 -7.18
CA GLN A 97 -19.65 12.01 -7.94
C GLN A 97 -20.85 12.31 -7.04
N THR A 98 -20.92 11.68 -5.87
CA THR A 98 -22.01 11.89 -4.90
C THR A 98 -21.63 12.92 -3.84
N LEU A 99 -20.40 12.86 -3.34
CA LEU A 99 -19.93 13.74 -2.26
C LEU A 99 -19.81 15.20 -2.70
N SER A 100 -19.44 15.46 -3.95
CA SER A 100 -19.30 16.83 -4.46
C SER A 100 -20.63 17.61 -4.46
N LEU A 101 -21.76 16.92 -4.60
CA LEU A 101 -23.10 17.52 -4.52
C LEU A 101 -23.44 17.98 -3.10
N VAL A 102 -22.90 17.30 -2.08
CA VAL A 102 -23.14 17.61 -0.66
C VAL A 102 -22.14 18.64 -0.15
N VAL A 103 -20.87 18.47 -0.51
CA VAL A 103 -19.74 19.25 0.01
C VAL A 103 -19.53 20.55 -0.79
N GLY A 104 -20.04 20.63 -2.03
CA GLY A 104 -19.98 21.82 -2.89
C GLY A 104 -18.65 22.01 -3.62
N TRP A 105 -17.68 21.12 -3.41
CA TRP A 105 -16.40 21.09 -4.11
C TRP A 105 -15.94 19.65 -4.35
N SER A 106 -14.95 19.49 -5.23
CA SER A 106 -14.34 18.19 -5.53
C SER A 106 -12.82 18.33 -5.59
N PRO A 107 -12.05 17.51 -4.86
CA PRO A 107 -10.59 17.53 -4.96
C PRO A 107 -10.10 17.01 -6.31
N LEU A 108 -10.96 16.33 -7.08
CA LEU A 108 -10.63 15.83 -8.41
C LEU A 108 -10.45 16.94 -9.45
N SER A 109 -11.02 18.13 -9.22
CA SER A 109 -10.85 19.27 -10.14
C SER A 109 -9.55 20.04 -9.94
N LEU A 110 -8.76 19.71 -8.91
CA LEU A 110 -7.56 20.45 -8.51
C LEU A 110 -6.30 20.12 -9.34
N GLY A 111 -6.37 19.23 -10.33
CA GLY A 111 -5.23 18.84 -11.19
C GLY A 111 -4.10 18.03 -10.52
N ILE A 112 -3.99 18.10 -9.19
CA ILE A 112 -2.98 17.40 -8.35
C ILE A 112 -3.41 15.95 -8.02
N SER A 113 -4.62 15.57 -8.42
CA SER A 113 -5.20 14.25 -8.11
C SER A 113 -4.36 13.09 -8.67
N GLN A 114 -3.82 13.23 -9.89
CA GLN A 114 -2.99 12.19 -10.52
C GLN A 114 -1.70 11.90 -9.73
N ASP A 115 -0.99 12.94 -9.31
CA ASP A 115 0.24 12.82 -8.52
C ASP A 115 -0.03 12.14 -7.18
N THR A 116 -1.20 12.39 -6.61
CA THR A 116 -1.58 11.86 -5.30
C THR A 116 -1.91 10.36 -5.34
N TYR A 117 -2.41 9.85 -6.47
CA TYR A 117 -2.60 8.40 -6.66
C TYR A 117 -1.27 7.64 -6.70
N PHE A 118 -0.21 8.25 -7.24
CA PHE A 118 1.11 7.62 -7.25
C PHE A 118 1.68 7.42 -5.84
N ILE A 119 1.24 8.18 -4.85
CA ILE A 119 1.67 8.00 -3.45
C ILE A 119 1.27 6.63 -2.92
N TRP A 120 0.07 6.15 -3.28
CA TRP A 120 -0.37 4.78 -2.94
C TRP A 120 0.53 3.72 -3.57
N PHE A 121 0.87 3.91 -4.84
CA PHE A 121 1.78 3.02 -5.55
C PHE A 121 3.18 3.01 -4.92
N PHE A 122 3.82 4.18 -4.82
CA PHE A 122 5.18 4.30 -4.30
C PHE A 122 5.30 3.85 -2.84
N SER A 123 4.28 4.06 -2.02
CA SER A 123 4.27 3.53 -0.65
C SER A 123 4.35 2.00 -0.61
N GLY A 124 3.66 1.32 -1.54
CA GLY A 124 3.77 -0.13 -1.71
C GLY A 124 5.16 -0.56 -2.22
N VAL A 125 5.71 0.18 -3.19
CA VAL A 125 7.05 -0.09 -3.74
C VAL A 125 8.12 0.05 -2.66
N ILE A 126 8.12 1.14 -1.89
CA ILE A 126 9.09 1.40 -0.82
C ILE A 126 9.02 0.30 0.24
N GLY A 127 7.81 -0.09 0.66
CA GLY A 127 7.63 -1.19 1.60
C GLY A 127 8.18 -2.52 1.08
N GLY A 128 7.95 -2.84 -0.19
CA GLY A 128 8.49 -4.05 -0.83
C GLY A 128 10.01 -4.01 -1.02
N PHE A 129 10.56 -2.85 -1.36
CA PHE A 129 12.00 -2.64 -1.46
C PHE A 129 12.69 -2.81 -0.11
N ALA A 130 12.14 -2.22 0.96
CA ALA A 130 12.66 -2.39 2.32
C ALA A 130 12.65 -3.87 2.76
N ALA A 131 11.58 -4.60 2.44
CA ALA A 131 11.51 -6.04 2.71
C ALA A 131 12.61 -6.81 1.97
N ARG A 132 12.86 -6.46 0.70
CA ARG A 132 13.91 -7.08 -0.11
C ARG A 132 15.31 -6.84 0.44
N VAL A 133 15.62 -5.62 0.89
CA VAL A 133 16.94 -5.29 1.46
C VAL A 133 17.24 -6.18 2.67
N ILE A 134 16.26 -6.46 3.50
CA ILE A 134 16.43 -7.30 4.69
C ILE A 134 16.56 -8.77 4.34
N GLU A 135 15.81 -9.28 3.35
CA GLU A 135 16.00 -10.63 2.86
C GLU A 135 17.44 -10.87 2.37
N VAL A 136 18.01 -9.90 1.64
CA VAL A 136 19.40 -9.99 1.15
C VAL A 136 20.39 -9.97 2.31
N LYS A 137 20.21 -9.07 3.29
CA LYS A 137 21.06 -9.01 4.51
C LYS A 137 20.95 -10.29 5.36
N GLY A 138 19.76 -10.88 5.45
CA GLY A 138 19.52 -12.12 6.19
C GLY A 138 20.23 -13.33 5.58
N ARG A 139 20.40 -13.36 4.24
CA ARG A 139 21.17 -14.42 3.55
C ARG A 139 22.68 -14.27 3.66
N THR A 140 23.20 -13.06 3.79
CA THR A 140 24.65 -12.83 3.96
C THR A 140 25.15 -13.19 5.35
N ASN A 141 24.26 -13.33 6.34
CA ASN A 141 24.61 -13.95 7.63
C ASN A 141 24.46 -15.48 7.46
N PRO A 142 25.57 -16.25 7.42
CA PRO A 142 25.47 -17.70 7.30
C PRO A 142 24.74 -18.24 8.52
N VAL A 143 23.56 -18.81 8.31
CA VAL A 143 22.96 -19.71 9.30
C VAL A 143 23.96 -20.85 9.45
N LYS A 144 24.57 -21.01 10.63
CA LYS A 144 25.36 -22.20 10.97
C LYS A 144 24.45 -23.41 10.74
N ILE A 145 24.64 -24.10 9.62
CA ILE A 145 24.06 -25.42 9.41
C ILE A 145 24.90 -26.35 10.30
N THR A 146 24.56 -26.45 11.58
CA THR A 146 25.03 -27.54 12.41
C THR A 146 24.30 -28.80 11.95
N ILE A 147 24.97 -29.60 11.13
CA ILE A 147 24.57 -30.98 10.87
C ILE A 147 24.74 -31.70 12.20
N ALA A 148 23.63 -31.90 12.91
CA ALA A 148 23.61 -32.79 14.07
C ALA A 148 23.70 -34.23 13.54
N GLY A 149 24.79 -34.95 13.84
CA GLY A 149 24.88 -36.39 13.56
C GLY A 149 26.16 -36.90 12.89
N PHE A 150 27.33 -36.31 13.16
CA PHE A 150 28.62 -36.97 12.92
C PHE A 150 29.46 -36.93 14.19
N GLU A 151 29.11 -37.77 15.16
CA GLU A 151 30.02 -38.52 16.03
C GLU A 151 29.39 -39.89 16.31
#